data_AF-A0A2S8GF39-F1
#
_entry.id   AF-A0A2S8GF39-F1
#
_cell.length_a   1.000
_cell.length_b   1.000
_cell.length_c   1.000
_cell.angle_alpha   90.00
_cell.angle_beta   90.00
_cell.angle_gamma   90.00
#
_symmetry.space_group_name_H-M   'P 1'
#
loop_
_entity.id
_entity.type
_entity.pdbx_description
1 polymer ?
#
loop_
_entity_poly.entity_id
_entity_poly.type
_entity_poly.pdbx_seq_one_letter_code
_entity_poly.pdbx_strand_id
1 'polypeptide(L)'
;MIALAISIAVVLLATEIAVRMPLRSILTNNLQTAEKAVGVIGSRRISEHWKEVVLLRYARNLFVGTARLAVVLLLIAVPVIAGDWLASTLTEAPSTFRLFHWQGALLATLVAAIWLPIRGRLAKREL
;
A
#
# COMPACT_ATOMS: atom_id res chain seq x y z
N MET A 1 1.08 -21.76 -19.24
CA MET A 1 2.43 -21.45 -18.70
C MET A 1 2.72 -19.94 -18.66
N ILE A 2 2.52 -19.21 -19.78
CA ILE A 2 2.82 -17.77 -19.88
C ILE A 2 2.07 -16.92 -18.83
N ALA A 3 0.75 -17.10 -18.67
CA ALA A 3 -0.03 -16.37 -17.67
C ALA A 3 0.49 -16.54 -16.23
N LEU A 4 0.92 -17.76 -15.87
CA LEU A 4 1.44 -18.06 -14.53
C LEU A 4 2.78 -17.36 -14.28
N ALA A 5 3.66 -17.31 -15.29
CA ALA A 5 4.92 -16.57 -15.20
C ALA A 5 4.68 -15.05 -15.00
N ILE A 6 3.71 -14.49 -15.74
CA ILE A 6 3.32 -13.07 -15.59
C ILE A 6 2.77 -12.82 -14.19
N SER A 7 1.86 -13.66 -13.68
CA SER A 7 1.32 -13.54 -12.33
C SER A 7 2.40 -13.56 -11.25
N ILE A 8 3.38 -14.47 -11.37
CA ILE A 8 4.51 -14.52 -10.43
C ILE A 8 5.34 -13.22 -10.51
N ALA A 9 5.69 -12.76 -11.72
CA ALA A 9 6.46 -11.54 -11.90
C ALA A 9 5.76 -10.31 -11.30
N VAL A 10 4.44 -10.21 -11.49
CA VAL A 10 3.60 -9.14 -10.94
C VAL A 10 3.56 -9.18 -9.43
N VAL A 11 3.42 -10.36 -8.81
CA VAL A 11 3.45 -10.52 -7.35
C VAL A 11 4.82 -10.11 -6.78
N LEU A 12 5.91 -10.52 -7.42
CA LEU A 12 7.27 -10.13 -6.99
C LEU A 12 7.45 -8.61 -7.05
N LEU A 13 7.02 -7.99 -8.14
CA LEU A 13 7.09 -6.54 -8.31
C LEU A 13 6.21 -5.79 -7.29
N ALA A 14 4.97 -6.23 -7.08
CA ALA A 14 4.07 -5.64 -6.08
C ALA A 14 4.65 -5.77 -4.66
N THR A 15 5.27 -6.92 -4.35
CA THR A 15 5.93 -7.16 -3.06
C THR A 15 7.14 -6.23 -2.89
N GLU A 16 7.97 -6.03 -3.91
CA GLU A 16 9.09 -5.09 -3.84
C GLU A 16 8.64 -3.65 -3.63
N ILE A 17 7.59 -3.22 -4.33
CA ILE A 17 7.00 -1.89 -4.13
C ILE A 17 6.50 -1.78 -2.68
N ALA A 18 5.72 -2.74 -2.21
CA ALA A 18 5.15 -2.70 -0.86
C ALA A 18 6.23 -2.62 0.24
N VAL A 19 7.34 -3.35 0.10
CA VAL A 19 8.41 -3.36 1.10
C VAL A 19 9.30 -2.11 1.04
N ARG A 20 9.47 -1.50 -0.14
CA ARG A 20 10.26 -0.26 -0.28
C ARG A 20 9.49 0.99 0.14
N MET A 21 8.15 0.93 0.15
CA MET A 21 7.32 2.08 0.49
C MET A 21 7.30 2.33 2.02
N PRO A 22 7.34 3.60 2.47
CA PRO A 22 7.37 3.95 3.89
C PRO A 22 5.98 3.87 4.55
N LEU A 23 5.23 2.80 4.31
CA LEU A 23 3.84 2.61 4.78
C LEU A 23 3.70 2.82 6.29
N ARG A 24 4.62 2.24 7.08
CA ARG A 24 4.63 2.39 8.54
C ARG A 24 4.72 3.84 8.97
N SER A 25 5.63 4.61 8.36
CA SER A 25 5.84 6.03 8.69
C SER A 25 4.61 6.88 8.35
N ILE A 26 4.00 6.64 7.18
CA ILE A 26 2.80 7.39 6.76
C ILE A 26 1.63 7.10 7.72
N LEU A 27 1.42 5.83 8.08
CA LEU A 27 0.36 5.43 9.02
C LEU A 27 0.58 6.02 10.42
N THR A 28 1.79 5.94 10.97
CA THR A 28 2.08 6.48 12.30
C THR A 28 1.91 7.99 12.34
N ASN A 29 2.33 8.71 11.30
CA ASN A 29 2.17 10.17 11.24
C ASN A 29 0.69 10.59 11.16
N ASN A 30 -0.13 9.84 10.43
CA ASN A 30 -1.58 10.09 10.36
C ASN A 30 -2.26 9.82 11.70
N LEU A 31 -1.95 8.69 12.35
CA LEU A 31 -2.50 8.33 13.65
C LEU A 31 -2.14 9.38 14.71
N GLN A 32 -0.87 9.78 14.79
CA GLN A 32 -0.44 10.83 15.72
C GLN A 32 -1.13 12.18 15.45
N THR A 33 -1.39 12.52 14.20
CA THR A 33 -2.13 13.75 13.85
C THR A 33 -3.59 13.65 14.28
N ALA A 34 -4.22 12.50 14.07
CA ALA A 34 -5.60 12.25 14.51
C ALA A 34 -5.73 12.29 16.04
N GLU A 35 -4.82 11.64 16.77
CA GLU A 35 -4.78 11.67 18.23
C GLU A 35 -4.65 13.10 18.78
N LYS A 36 -3.75 13.90 18.19
CA LYS A 36 -3.59 15.33 18.55
C LYS A 36 -4.86 16.13 18.26
N ALA A 37 -5.50 15.89 17.12
CA ALA A 37 -6.75 16.56 16.78
C ALA A 37 -7.86 16.26 17.78
N VAL A 38 -8.04 14.99 18.15
CA VAL A 38 -9.01 14.57 19.19
C VAL A 38 -8.70 15.24 20.53
N GLY A 39 -7.42 15.29 20.92
CA GLY A 39 -7.00 15.98 22.14
C GLY A 39 -7.31 17.48 22.15
N VAL A 40 -7.15 18.17 21.01
CA VAL A 40 -7.47 19.60 20.88
C VAL A 40 -8.99 19.85 20.93
N ILE A 41 -9.78 19.00 20.26
CA ILE A 41 -11.25 19.10 20.26
C ILE A 41 -11.80 18.95 21.69
N GLY A 42 -11.33 17.93 22.41
CA GLY A 42 -11.80 17.63 23.78
C GLY A 42 -11.29 18.60 24.85
N SER A 43 -10.30 19.45 24.54
CA SER A 43 -9.70 20.33 25.53
C SER A 43 -10.60 21.52 25.86
N ARG A 44 -10.91 21.69 27.15
CA ARG A 44 -11.57 22.90 27.69
C ARG A 44 -10.60 24.07 27.93
N ARG A 45 -9.29 23.84 27.82
CA ARG A 45 -8.24 24.83 28.10
C ARG A 45 -7.84 25.67 26.88
N ILE A 46 -8.27 25.27 25.69
CA ILE A 46 -7.94 25.94 24.42
C ILE A 46 -9.17 26.76 24.02
N SER A 47 -8.97 28.03 23.65
CA SER A 47 -10.08 28.86 23.18
C SER A 47 -10.59 28.38 21.83
N GLU A 48 -11.89 28.58 21.58
CA GLU A 48 -12.54 28.12 20.34
C GLU A 48 -11.87 28.71 19.08
N HIS A 49 -11.44 29.99 19.14
CA HIS A 49 -10.71 30.62 18.04
C HIS A 49 -9.39 29.89 17.70
N TRP A 50 -8.64 29.46 18.72
CA TRP A 50 -7.41 28.68 18.49
C TRP A 50 -7.70 27.26 18.00
N LYS A 51 -8.80 26.65 18.45
CA LYS A 51 -9.21 25.33 17.95
C LYS A 51 -9.47 25.37 16.46
N GLU A 52 -10.20 26.37 15.97
CA GLU A 52 -10.50 26.51 14.54
C GLU A 52 -9.22 26.55 13.68
N VAL A 53 -8.26 27.40 14.05
CA VAL A 53 -6.99 27.56 13.32
C VAL A 53 -6.16 26.28 13.35
N VAL A 54 -6.04 25.64 14.52
CA VAL A 54 -5.22 24.42 14.68
C VAL A 54 -5.87 23.22 13.99
N LEU A 55 -7.19 23.07 14.09
CA LEU A 55 -7.92 21.98 13.46
C LEU A 55 -7.84 22.06 11.94
N LEU A 56 -7.86 23.25 11.34
CA LEU A 56 -7.66 23.41 9.90
C LEU A 56 -6.28 22.86 9.46
N ARG A 57 -5.23 23.12 10.24
CA ARG A 57 -3.90 22.56 9.97
C ARG A 57 -3.88 21.03 10.12
N TYR A 58 -4.53 20.48 11.13
CA TYR A 58 -4.63 19.02 11.28
C TYR A 58 -5.44 18.36 10.16
N ALA A 59 -6.55 18.96 9.73
CA ALA A 59 -7.33 18.50 8.60
C ALA A 59 -6.49 18.45 7.32
N ARG A 60 -5.69 19.49 7.05
CA ARG A 60 -4.75 19.50 5.92
C ARG A 60 -3.71 18.39 6.02
N ASN A 61 -3.11 18.20 7.20
CA ASN A 61 -2.10 17.16 7.41
C ASN A 61 -2.69 15.75 7.22
N LEU A 62 -3.89 15.50 7.73
CA LEU A 62 -4.63 14.26 7.52
C LEU A 62 -5.01 14.05 6.05
N PHE A 63 -5.42 15.10 5.35
CA PHE A 63 -5.72 15.04 3.93
C PHE A 63 -4.48 14.65 3.11
N VAL A 64 -3.36 15.35 3.32
CA VAL A 64 -2.09 15.05 2.62
C VAL A 64 -1.60 13.65 2.94
N GLY A 65 -1.70 13.24 4.21
CA GLY A 65 -1.30 11.90 4.62
C GLY A 65 -2.19 10.80 4.03
N THR A 66 -3.51 11.01 3.98
CA THR A 66 -4.45 10.09 3.33
C THR A 66 -4.23 10.04 1.82
N ALA A 67 -3.97 11.18 1.17
CA ALA A 67 -3.63 11.23 -0.25
C ALA A 67 -2.33 10.46 -0.55
N ARG A 68 -1.32 10.57 0.32
CA ARG A 68 -0.08 9.77 0.20
C ARG A 68 -0.36 8.28 0.35
N LEU A 69 -1.20 7.87 1.30
CA LEU A 69 -1.62 6.46 1.42
C LEU A 69 -2.32 5.98 0.15
N ALA A 70 -3.25 6.78 -0.39
CA ALA A 70 -3.95 6.46 -1.63
C ALA A 70 -2.98 6.28 -2.80
N VAL A 71 -1.99 7.17 -2.94
CA VAL A 71 -0.94 7.04 -3.97
C VAL A 71 -0.14 5.75 -3.79
N VAL A 72 0.27 5.40 -2.57
CA VAL A 72 1.01 4.15 -2.33
C VAL A 72 0.16 2.93 -2.68
N LEU A 73 -1.12 2.93 -2.30
CA LEU A 73 -2.05 1.85 -2.66
C LEU A 73 -2.23 1.73 -4.17
N LEU A 74 -2.35 2.86 -4.88
CA LEU A 74 -2.41 2.88 -6.35
C LEU A 74 -1.12 2.35 -6.97
N LEU A 75 0.04 2.72 -6.45
CA LEU A 75 1.34 2.22 -6.95
C LEU A 75 1.49 0.71 -6.78
N ILE A 76 0.83 0.11 -5.77
CA ILE A 76 0.80 -1.35 -5.59
C ILE A 76 -0.28 -1.98 -6.48
N ALA A 77 -1.46 -1.37 -6.57
CA ALA A 77 -2.61 -1.94 -7.27
C ALA A 77 -2.49 -1.86 -8.80
N VAL A 78 -1.95 -0.77 -9.35
CA VAL A 78 -1.86 -0.54 -10.80
C VAL A 78 -1.03 -1.62 -11.50
N PRO A 79 0.18 -2.00 -11.04
CA PRO A 79 0.93 -3.09 -11.67
C PRO A 79 0.21 -4.43 -11.60
N VAL A 80 -0.54 -4.67 -10.52
CA VAL A 80 -1.33 -5.90 -10.35
C VAL A 80 -2.47 -5.98 -11.37
N ILE A 81 -3.23 -4.91 -11.50
CA ILE A 81 -4.35 -4.81 -12.46
C ILE A 81 -3.82 -4.85 -13.90
N ALA A 82 -2.78 -4.08 -14.21
CA ALA A 82 -2.17 -4.05 -15.53
C ALA A 82 -1.57 -5.41 -15.91
N GLY A 83 -0.97 -6.11 -14.94
CA GLY A 83 -0.42 -7.45 -15.13
C GLY A 83 -1.48 -8.51 -15.40
N ASP A 84 -2.59 -8.50 -14.65
CA ASP A 84 -3.73 -9.40 -14.91
C ASP A 84 -4.35 -9.13 -16.28
N TRP A 85 -4.55 -7.85 -16.62
CA TRP A 85 -5.04 -7.45 -17.93
C TRP A 85 -4.11 -7.93 -19.06
N LEU A 86 -2.80 -7.69 -18.96
CA LEU A 86 -1.83 -8.14 -19.95
C LEU A 86 -1.81 -9.67 -20.10
N ALA A 87 -1.82 -10.41 -18.98
CA ALA A 87 -1.85 -11.87 -19.00
C ALA A 87 -3.08 -12.41 -19.71
N SER A 88 -4.23 -11.76 -19.53
CA SER A 88 -5.47 -12.16 -20.18
C SER A 88 -5.49 -11.91 -21.68
N THR A 89 -5.02 -10.74 -22.13
CA THR A 89 -4.94 -10.39 -23.55
C THR A 89 -4.03 -11.35 -24.30
N LEU A 90 -2.92 -11.78 -23.68
CA LEU A 90 -1.95 -12.70 -24.30
C LEU A 90 -2.37 -14.17 -24.30
N THR A 91 -3.36 -14.56 -23.49
CA THR A 91 -3.76 -15.98 -23.37
C THR A 91 -5.20 -16.25 -23.80
N GLU A 92 -5.90 -15.25 -24.33
CA GLU A 92 -7.33 -15.29 -24.69
C GLU A 92 -8.24 -15.83 -23.56
N ALA A 93 -7.73 -15.82 -22.34
CA ALA A 93 -8.36 -16.43 -21.21
C ALA A 93 -9.16 -15.34 -20.46
N PRO A 94 -10.36 -15.66 -19.93
CA PRO A 94 -11.23 -14.64 -19.36
C PRO A 94 -10.51 -13.87 -18.23
N SER A 95 -10.49 -12.55 -18.38
CA SER A 95 -9.93 -11.60 -17.43
C SER A 95 -11.00 -11.21 -16.42
N THR A 96 -10.84 -11.64 -15.17
CA THR A 96 -11.80 -11.32 -14.11
C THR A 96 -11.13 -11.27 -12.74
N PHE A 97 -9.88 -10.81 -12.67
CA PHE A 97 -9.11 -10.77 -11.42
C PHE A 97 -8.70 -12.15 -10.90
N ARG A 98 -7.93 -12.92 -11.69
CA ARG A 98 -7.44 -14.25 -11.23
C ARG A 98 -6.63 -14.15 -9.95
N LEU A 99 -5.88 -13.06 -9.79
CA LEU A 99 -5.12 -12.75 -8.57
C LEU A 99 -6.01 -12.40 -7.36
N PHE A 100 -7.24 -11.92 -7.57
CA PHE A 100 -8.18 -11.61 -6.48
C PHE A 100 -9.11 -12.78 -6.14
N HIS A 101 -9.14 -13.84 -6.97
CA HIS A 101 -9.75 -15.10 -6.58
C HIS A 101 -8.92 -15.76 -5.47
N TRP A 102 -9.54 -16.58 -4.61
CA TRP A 102 -8.86 -17.21 -3.47
C TRP A 102 -7.60 -18.00 -3.86
N GLN A 103 -7.58 -18.59 -5.05
CA GLN A 103 -6.42 -19.30 -5.62
C GLN A 103 -5.26 -18.35 -5.93
N GLY A 104 -5.57 -17.18 -6.51
CA GLY A 104 -4.60 -16.14 -6.76
C GLY A 104 -4.05 -15.54 -5.48
N ALA A 105 -4.90 -15.34 -4.47
CA ALA A 105 -4.48 -14.88 -3.15
C ALA A 105 -3.53 -15.88 -2.48
N LEU A 106 -3.81 -17.19 -2.56
CA LEU A 106 -2.90 -18.22 -2.06
C LEU A 106 -1.56 -18.23 -2.80
N LEU A 107 -1.58 -18.17 -4.13
CA LEU A 107 -0.37 -18.12 -4.94
C LEU A 107 0.46 -16.87 -4.62
N ALA A 108 -0.17 -15.72 -4.54
CA ALA A 108 0.48 -14.47 -4.17
C ALA A 108 1.12 -14.56 -2.77
N THR A 109 0.41 -15.13 -1.81
CA THR A 109 0.90 -15.32 -0.44
C THR A 109 2.11 -16.26 -0.42
N LEU A 110 2.06 -17.39 -1.13
CA LEU A 110 3.17 -18.35 -1.19
C LEU A 110 4.40 -17.74 -1.87
N VAL A 111 4.22 -17.07 -3.02
CA VAL A 111 5.31 -16.41 -3.74
C VAL A 111 5.94 -15.32 -2.88
N ALA A 112 5.14 -14.48 -2.23
CA ALA A 112 5.65 -13.44 -1.33
C ALA A 112 6.38 -14.04 -0.12
N ALA A 113 5.83 -15.09 0.50
CA ALA A 113 6.44 -15.77 1.65
C ALA A 113 7.80 -16.38 1.31
N ILE A 114 7.97 -16.89 0.09
CA ILE A 114 9.25 -17.41 -0.41
C ILE A 114 10.21 -16.27 -0.79
N TRP A 115 9.71 -15.22 -1.43
CA TRP A 115 10.54 -14.11 -1.94
C TRP A 115 11.13 -13.23 -0.83
N LEU A 116 10.34 -12.88 0.19
CA LEU A 116 10.77 -11.99 1.27
C LEU A 116 12.08 -12.43 1.98
N PRO A 117 12.26 -13.70 2.40
CA PRO A 117 13.51 -14.15 2.99
C PRO A 117 14.66 -14.21 1.98
N ILE A 118 14.39 -14.55 0.71
CA ILE A 118 15.41 -14.56 -0.35
C ILE A 118 15.96 -13.15 -0.57
N ARG A 119 15.07 -12.17 -0.74
CA ARG A 119 15.40 -10.75 -0.82
C ARG A 119 16.23 -10.30 0.38
N GLY A 120 15.82 -10.66 1.60
CA GLY A 120 16.55 -10.31 2.82
C GLY A 120 17.97 -10.87 2.88
N ARG A 121 18.22 -12.01 2.24
CA ARG A 121 19.58 -12.59 2.11
C ARG A 121 20.39 -11.94 1.00
N LEU A 122 19.75 -11.57 -0.11
CA LEU A 122 20.40 -10.86 -1.22
C LEU A 122 20.82 -9.44 -0.82
N ALA A 123 19.92 -8.68 -0.16
CA ALA A 123 20.21 -7.33 0.31
C ALA A 123 21.32 -7.28 1.37
N LYS A 124 21.51 -8.35 2.16
CA LYS A 124 22.61 -8.48 3.12
C LYS A 124 23.96 -8.85 2.48
N ARG A 125 23.97 -9.32 1.23
CA ARG A 125 25.20 -9.67 0.49
C ARG A 125 25.77 -8.50 -0.30
N GLU A 126 24.98 -7.44 -0.51
CA GLU A 126 25.41 -6.21 -1.20
C GLU A 126 25.86 -5.10 -0.23
N LEU A 127 25.95 -5.39 1.07
CA LEU A 127 26.54 -4.55 2.12
C LEU A 127 27.78 -5.25 2.69
#